data_AF-A0A1C5ZGH8-F1
#
_entry.id   AF-A0A1C5ZGH8-F1
#
_cell.length_a   1.000
_cell.length_b   1.000
_cell.length_c   1.000
_cell.angle_alpha   90.00
_cell.angle_beta   90.00
_cell.angle_gamma   90.00
#
_symmetry.space_group_name_H-M   'P 1'
#
loop_
_entity.id
_entity.type
_entity.pdbx_description
1 polymer ?
#
loop_
_entity_poly.entity_id
_entity_poly.type
_entity_poly.pdbx_seq_one_letter_code
_entity_poly.pdbx_strand_id
1 'polypeptide(L)'
;MRDKTIDVLLQMGVPASIKGFTYICDAIELFDTDPYYPDGKICSLYFEIARLHETTASRVERAIRHAFEVALTKGERDIVELYLDCEHTQNSNLLKTLYFRMQQEEHKREKDSICSSSTCEMKAQIYQEVMDLFSVEFEHFLEKMLSMSERHY
;
A
#
# COMPACT_ATOMS: atom_id res chain seq x y z
N MET A 1 4.58 -6.76 11.94
CA MET A 1 4.42 -7.21 10.54
C MET A 1 3.75 -8.57 10.34
N ARG A 2 4.10 -9.63 11.08
CA ARG A 2 3.57 -10.99 10.84
C ARG A 2 2.02 -11.07 10.77
N ASP A 3 1.29 -10.53 11.74
CA ASP A 3 -0.19 -10.62 11.76
C ASP A 3 -0.84 -10.01 10.51
N LYS A 4 -0.30 -8.87 10.06
CA LYS A 4 -0.73 -8.23 8.81
C LYS A 4 -0.44 -9.10 7.59
N THR A 5 0.71 -9.78 7.56
CA THR A 5 1.03 -10.73 6.48
C THR A 5 0.03 -11.88 6.45
N ILE A 6 -0.34 -12.41 7.63
CA ILE A 6 -1.35 -13.47 7.77
C ILE A 6 -2.68 -13.00 7.16
N ASP A 7 -3.16 -11.82 7.55
CA ASP A 7 -4.43 -11.27 7.05
C ASP A 7 -4.40 -11.09 5.53
N VAL A 8 -3.32 -10.51 4.99
CA VAL A 8 -3.16 -10.30 3.54
C VAL A 8 -3.12 -11.63 2.78
N LEU A 9 -2.38 -12.63 3.27
CA LEU A 9 -2.32 -13.95 2.63
C LEU A 9 -3.68 -14.66 2.64
N LEU A 10 -4.44 -14.55 3.73
CA LEU A 10 -5.79 -15.10 3.83
C LEU A 10 -6.75 -14.41 2.84
N GLN A 11 -6.70 -13.09 2.75
CA GLN A 11 -7.53 -12.32 1.81
C GLN A 11 -7.18 -12.62 0.34
N MET A 12 -5.90 -12.87 0.04
CA MET A 12 -5.47 -13.34 -1.29
C MET A 12 -5.86 -14.81 -1.58
N GLY A 13 -6.45 -15.53 -0.62
CA GLY A 13 -6.88 -16.92 -0.81
C GLY A 13 -5.77 -17.96 -0.66
N VAL A 14 -4.64 -17.62 -0.03
CA VAL A 14 -3.58 -18.60 0.30
C VAL A 14 -4.05 -19.47 1.46
N PRO A 15 -4.10 -20.81 1.32
CA PRO A 15 -4.55 -21.68 2.41
C PRO A 15 -3.59 -21.65 3.61
N ALA A 16 -4.09 -21.41 4.81
CA ALA A 16 -3.27 -21.42 6.03
C ALA A 16 -2.65 -22.79 6.34
N SER A 17 -3.19 -23.88 5.78
CA SER A 17 -2.72 -25.24 6.02
C SER A 17 -1.46 -25.62 5.23
N ILE A 18 -1.04 -24.84 4.23
CA ILE A 18 0.14 -25.15 3.43
C ILE A 18 1.39 -24.48 4.00
N LYS A 19 2.53 -25.19 3.98
CA LYS A 19 3.79 -24.68 4.55
C LYS A 19 4.26 -23.36 3.94
N GLY A 20 3.95 -23.12 2.66
CA GLY A 20 4.31 -21.89 1.98
C GLY A 20 3.71 -20.64 2.62
N PHE A 21 2.53 -20.77 3.24
CA PHE A 21 1.91 -19.69 4.02
C PHE A 21 2.83 -19.24 5.16
N THR A 22 3.24 -20.18 6.02
CA THR A 22 4.14 -19.90 7.14
C THR A 22 5.49 -19.36 6.66
N TYR A 23 6.07 -19.96 5.62
CA TYR A 23 7.37 -19.51 5.11
C TYR A 23 7.33 -18.12 4.49
N ILE A 24 6.20 -17.69 3.89
CA ILE A 24 6.04 -16.30 3.44
C ILE A 24 5.98 -15.37 4.65
N CYS A 25 5.24 -15.72 5.71
CA CYS A 25 5.22 -14.91 6.93
C CYS A 25 6.62 -14.71 7.52
N ASP A 26 7.43 -15.77 7.59
CA ASP A 26 8.80 -15.67 8.10
C ASP A 26 9.70 -14.86 7.16
N ALA A 27 9.53 -15.00 5.85
CA ALA A 27 10.25 -14.20 4.87
C ALA A 27 9.97 -12.70 5.02
N ILE A 28 8.70 -12.32 5.19
CA ILE A 28 8.29 -10.93 5.36
C ILE A 28 8.75 -10.37 6.70
N GLU A 29 8.74 -11.18 7.78
CA GLU A 29 9.31 -10.75 9.05
C GLU A 29 10.83 -10.55 8.97
N LEU A 30 11.56 -11.42 8.25
CA LEU A 30 12.99 -11.24 8.03
C LEU A 30 13.29 -9.97 7.21
N PHE A 31 12.44 -9.62 6.26
CA PHE A 31 12.55 -8.36 5.51
C PHE A 31 12.35 -7.12 6.38
N ASP A 32 11.49 -7.21 7.38
CA ASP A 32 11.16 -6.12 8.30
C ASP A 32 12.22 -5.95 9.40
N THR A 33 12.80 -7.06 9.85
CA THR A 33 13.67 -7.08 11.03
C THR A 33 15.16 -6.97 10.72
N ASP A 34 15.59 -7.39 9.53
CA ASP A 34 16.99 -7.32 9.11
C ASP A 34 17.14 -6.72 7.70
N PRO A 35 17.78 -5.53 7.58
CA PRO A 35 17.92 -4.82 6.31
C PRO A 35 18.78 -5.56 5.28
N TYR A 36 19.49 -6.63 5.67
CA TYR A 36 20.20 -7.49 4.73
C TYR A 36 19.28 -8.21 3.74
N TYR A 37 18.11 -8.67 4.17
CA TYR A 37 17.29 -9.58 3.36
C TYR A 37 16.54 -8.92 2.20
N PRO A 38 15.95 -7.71 2.34
CA PRO A 38 15.26 -7.04 1.23
C PRO A 38 16.14 -6.85 -0.02
N ASP A 39 17.42 -6.54 0.18
CA ASP A 39 18.41 -6.34 -0.90
C ASP A 39 19.34 -7.54 -1.13
N GLY A 40 19.24 -8.55 -0.25
CA GLY A 40 20.10 -9.73 -0.25
C GLY A 40 19.75 -10.77 -1.32
N LYS A 41 20.56 -11.82 -1.36
CA LYS A 41 20.31 -12.98 -2.22
C LYS A 41 19.16 -13.81 -1.65
N ILE A 42 18.17 -14.11 -2.50
CA ILE A 42 17.00 -14.92 -2.10
C ILE A 42 17.39 -16.30 -1.55
N CYS A 43 18.49 -16.88 -2.00
CA CYS A 43 18.98 -18.15 -1.46
C CYS A 43 19.31 -18.06 0.03
N SER A 44 19.90 -16.95 0.50
CA SER A 44 20.23 -16.76 1.92
C SER A 44 18.95 -16.78 2.76
N LEU A 45 17.88 -16.13 2.29
CA LEU A 45 16.57 -16.15 2.92
C LEU A 45 16.02 -17.57 3.05
N TYR A 46 16.08 -18.36 1.97
CA TYR A 46 15.61 -19.74 2.00
C TYR A 46 16.42 -20.63 2.93
N PHE A 47 17.74 -20.42 3.04
CA PHE A 47 18.58 -21.14 4.00
C PHE A 47 18.21 -20.81 5.44
N GLU A 48 17.94 -19.54 5.74
CA GLU A 48 17.56 -19.12 7.08
C GLU A 48 16.22 -19.73 7.51
N ILE A 49 15.18 -19.63 6.66
CA ILE A 49 13.88 -20.24 6.93
C ILE A 49 14.00 -21.77 7.03
N ALA A 50 14.84 -22.39 6.18
CA ALA A 50 15.05 -23.82 6.22
C ALA A 50 15.66 -24.29 7.55
N ARG A 51 16.57 -23.50 8.14
CA ARG A 51 17.15 -23.74 9.46
C ARG A 51 16.10 -23.66 10.56
N LEU A 52 15.21 -22.68 10.51
CA LEU A 52 14.13 -22.49 11.49
C LEU A 52 13.12 -23.66 11.50
N HIS A 53 12.89 -24.27 10.34
CA HIS A 53 11.86 -25.30 10.14
C HIS A 53 12.42 -26.72 9.92
N GLU A 54 13.70 -26.94 10.22
CA GLU A 54 14.39 -28.24 10.06
C GLU A 54 14.12 -28.89 8.68
N THR A 55 14.26 -28.09 7.63
CA THR A 55 13.97 -28.50 6.25
C THR A 55 15.12 -28.08 5.31
N THR A 56 14.94 -28.20 4.00
CA THR A 56 15.91 -27.76 2.99
C THR A 56 15.47 -26.46 2.32
N ALA A 57 16.43 -25.62 1.90
CA ALA A 57 16.15 -24.39 1.17
C ALA A 57 15.32 -24.64 -0.10
N SER A 58 15.55 -25.77 -0.80
CA SER A 58 14.75 -26.17 -1.96
C SER A 58 13.29 -26.47 -1.63
N ARG A 59 13.00 -27.02 -0.45
CA ARG A 59 11.64 -27.27 0.02
C ARG A 59 10.95 -25.97 0.43
N VAL A 60 11.68 -25.04 1.02
CA VAL A 60 11.17 -23.70 1.35
C VAL A 60 10.76 -22.98 0.07
N GLU A 61 11.68 -22.89 -0.89
CA GLU A 61 11.46 -22.25 -2.18
C GLU A 61 10.22 -22.83 -2.89
N ARG A 62 10.14 -24.16 -2.99
CA ARG A 62 9.01 -24.83 -3.64
C ARG A 62 7.68 -24.56 -2.93
N ALA A 63 7.69 -24.56 -1.59
CA ALA A 63 6.49 -24.30 -0.82
C ALA A 63 6.01 -22.85 -1.00
N ILE A 64 6.92 -21.87 -1.00
CA ILE A 64 6.60 -20.46 -1.27
C ILE A 64 6.03 -20.31 -2.69
N ARG A 65 6.69 -20.91 -3.68
CA ARG A 65 6.22 -20.88 -5.07
C ARG A 65 4.81 -21.42 -5.19
N HIS A 66 4.55 -22.56 -4.55
CA HIS A 66 3.23 -23.17 -4.56
C HIS A 66 2.17 -22.28 -3.90
N ALA A 67 2.49 -21.63 -2.79
CA ALA A 67 1.57 -20.69 -2.14
C ALA A 67 1.20 -19.52 -3.05
N PHE A 68 2.18 -18.91 -3.73
CA PHE A 68 1.91 -17.85 -4.69
C PHE A 68 1.17 -18.32 -5.93
N GLU A 69 1.49 -19.50 -6.46
CA GLU A 69 0.76 -20.08 -7.58
C GLU A 69 -0.72 -20.30 -7.24
N VAL A 70 -1.02 -20.75 -6.02
CA VAL A 70 -2.41 -20.86 -5.54
C VAL A 70 -3.09 -19.49 -5.48
N ALA A 71 -2.44 -18.46 -4.94
CA ALA A 71 -3.00 -17.09 -4.95
C ALA A 71 -3.27 -16.58 -6.37
N LEU A 72 -2.29 -16.71 -7.27
CA LEU A 72 -2.37 -16.21 -8.64
C LEU A 72 -3.43 -16.93 -9.49
N THR A 73 -3.72 -18.21 -9.18
CA THR A 73 -4.66 -19.02 -9.98
C THR A 73 -6.07 -19.10 -9.39
N LYS A 74 -6.21 -19.00 -8.07
CA LYS A 74 -7.47 -19.25 -7.35
C LYS A 74 -7.85 -18.15 -6.36
N GLY A 75 -6.97 -17.18 -6.12
CA GLY A 75 -7.21 -16.09 -5.20
C GLY A 75 -8.17 -15.04 -5.75
N GLU A 76 -8.62 -14.16 -4.85
CA GLU A 76 -9.42 -12.99 -5.21
C GLU A 76 -8.57 -12.01 -6.02
N ARG A 77 -8.87 -11.87 -7.32
CA ARG A 77 -8.02 -11.16 -8.29
C ARG A 77 -7.67 -9.73 -7.85
N ASP A 78 -8.65 -8.96 -7.39
CA ASP A 78 -8.45 -7.57 -7.00
C ASP A 78 -7.47 -7.43 -5.83
N ILE A 79 -7.53 -8.35 -4.86
CA ILE A 79 -6.63 -8.37 -3.70
C ILE A 79 -5.24 -8.87 -4.12
N VAL A 80 -5.17 -9.88 -4.97
CA VAL A 80 -3.90 -10.40 -5.48
C VAL A 80 -3.16 -9.32 -6.28
N GLU A 81 -3.85 -8.63 -7.19
CA GLU A 81 -3.30 -7.53 -7.97
C GLU A 81 -2.93 -6.30 -7.12
N LEU A 82 -3.54 -6.15 -5.93
CA LEU A 82 -3.16 -5.12 -4.96
C LEU A 82 -1.79 -5.38 -4.33
N TYR A 83 -1.40 -6.63 -4.08
CA TYR A 83 -0.15 -6.94 -3.37
C TYR A 83 0.95 -7.57 -4.24
N LEU A 84 0.62 -8.23 -5.33
CA LEU A 84 1.54 -9.00 -6.15
C LEU A 84 1.71 -8.43 -7.56
N ASP A 85 2.85 -8.77 -8.18
CA ASP A 85 3.11 -8.54 -9.60
C ASP A 85 2.74 -9.79 -10.39
N CYS A 86 1.66 -9.70 -11.17
CA CYS A 86 1.12 -10.83 -11.92
C CYS A 86 1.89 -11.10 -13.22
N GLU A 87 2.75 -10.18 -13.67
CA GLU A 87 3.58 -10.36 -14.87
C GLU A 87 4.89 -11.07 -14.51
N HIS A 88 5.51 -10.69 -13.38
CA HIS A 88 6.80 -11.22 -12.93
C HIS A 88 6.64 -12.10 -11.68
N THR A 89 6.20 -13.35 -11.90
CA THR A 89 5.79 -14.28 -10.83
C THR A 89 6.94 -15.03 -10.14
N GLN A 90 8.18 -14.55 -10.26
CA GLN A 90 9.32 -15.14 -9.56
C GLN A 90 9.17 -14.93 -8.05
N ASN A 91 9.39 -15.97 -7.23
CA ASN A 91 9.24 -15.88 -5.76
C ASN A 91 9.94 -14.65 -5.16
N SER A 92 11.16 -14.36 -5.59
CA SER A 92 11.92 -13.21 -5.08
C SER A 92 11.25 -11.88 -5.39
N ASN A 93 10.64 -11.76 -6.57
CA ASN A 93 9.89 -10.56 -6.96
C ASN A 93 8.59 -10.48 -6.14
N LEU A 94 7.83 -11.58 -6.08
CA LEU A 94 6.57 -11.63 -5.36
C LEU A 94 6.71 -11.32 -3.86
N LEU A 95 7.75 -11.84 -3.20
CA LEU A 95 8.05 -11.49 -1.80
C LEU A 95 8.36 -10.01 -1.62
N LYS A 96 9.17 -9.43 -2.52
CA LYS A 96 9.53 -8.00 -2.46
C LYS A 96 8.32 -7.11 -2.72
N THR A 97 7.54 -7.40 -3.76
CA THR A 97 6.34 -6.64 -4.10
C THR A 97 5.32 -6.72 -2.98
N LEU A 98 5.08 -7.91 -2.41
CA LEU A 98 4.23 -8.10 -1.24
C LEU A 98 4.70 -7.20 -0.08
N TYR A 99 5.97 -7.27 0.28
CA TYR A 99 6.55 -6.48 1.37
C TYR A 99 6.40 -4.96 1.13
N PHE A 100 6.85 -4.46 -0.02
CA PHE A 100 6.82 -3.03 -0.31
C PHE A 100 5.41 -2.47 -0.42
N ARG A 101 4.45 -3.24 -0.94
CA ARG A 101 3.06 -2.79 -1.02
C ARG A 101 2.38 -2.80 0.35
N MET A 102 2.69 -3.79 1.20
CA MET A 102 2.26 -3.77 2.60
C MET A 102 2.79 -2.54 3.36
N GLN A 103 4.06 -2.15 3.17
CA GLN A 103 4.66 -0.94 3.77
C GLN A 103 3.99 0.35 3.25
N GLN A 104 3.72 0.44 1.95
CA GLN A 104 3.05 1.62 1.37
C GLN A 104 1.64 1.84 1.93
N GLU A 105 0.90 0.77 2.23
CA GLU A 105 -0.41 0.91 2.88
C GLU A 105 -0.32 1.42 4.32
N GLU A 106 0.79 1.19 5.03
CA GLU A 106 1.01 1.76 6.36
C GLU A 106 1.21 3.27 6.27
N HIS A 107 2.10 3.72 5.39
CA HIS A 107 2.30 5.15 5.17
C HIS A 107 1.06 5.85 4.61
N LYS A 108 0.26 5.18 3.77
CA LYS A 108 -1.02 5.73 3.31
C LYS A 108 -2.02 5.85 4.46
N ARG A 109 -2.14 4.85 5.33
CA ARG A 109 -3.01 4.91 6.53
C ARG A 109 -2.56 5.97 7.53
N GLU A 110 -1.26 6.16 7.71
CA GLU A 110 -0.72 7.26 8.53
C GLU A 110 -1.01 8.63 7.91
N LYS A 111 -0.85 8.77 6.60
CA LYS A 111 -1.16 10.02 5.89
C LYS A 111 -2.65 10.34 5.92
N ASP A 112 -3.50 9.33 5.78
CA ASP A 112 -4.95 9.45 5.84
C ASP A 112 -5.43 9.69 7.29
N SER A 113 -4.71 9.20 8.31
CA SER A 113 -4.99 9.50 9.72
C SER A 113 -4.52 10.89 10.16
N ILE A 114 -3.48 11.44 9.51
CA ILE A 114 -3.05 12.84 9.65
C ILE A 114 -4.05 13.80 8.97
N CYS A 115 -4.83 13.33 7.99
CA CYS A 115 -6.00 14.04 7.49
C CYS A 115 -7.20 13.81 8.44
N SER A 116 -7.12 14.33 9.66
CA SER A 116 -8.30 14.43 10.51
C SER A 116 -9.29 15.42 9.87
N SER A 117 -10.59 15.15 10.00
CA SER A 117 -11.69 16.02 9.53
C SER A 117 -11.41 17.52 9.73
N SER A 118 -10.76 17.87 10.85
CA SER A 118 -10.34 19.23 11.22
C SER A 118 -9.41 19.93 10.21
N THR A 119 -8.46 19.23 9.58
CA THR A 119 -7.57 19.83 8.56
C THR A 119 -8.26 20.08 7.22
N CYS A 120 -9.26 19.26 6.88
CA CYS A 120 -10.10 19.48 5.69
C CYS A 120 -11.15 20.57 5.93
N GLU A 121 -11.77 20.59 7.12
CA GLU A 121 -12.71 21.63 7.56
C GLU A 121 -12.04 23.00 7.59
N MET A 122 -10.83 23.10 8.15
CA MET A 122 -10.07 24.35 8.21
C MET A 122 -9.65 24.84 6.82
N LYS A 123 -9.25 23.93 5.92
CA LYS A 123 -9.00 24.29 4.51
C LYS A 123 -10.27 24.80 3.82
N ALA A 124 -11.40 24.12 4.00
CA ALA A 124 -12.67 24.53 3.42
C ALA A 124 -13.13 25.91 3.95
N GLN A 125 -12.96 26.18 5.25
CA GLN A 125 -13.23 27.49 5.85
C GLN A 125 -12.36 28.59 5.25
N ILE A 126 -11.06 28.36 5.11
CA ILE A 126 -10.15 29.33 4.49
C ILE A 126 -10.58 29.61 3.04
N TYR A 127 -10.91 28.58 2.25
CA TYR A 127 -11.40 28.79 0.89
C TYR A 127 -12.71 29.57 0.87
N GLN A 128 -13.64 29.26 1.78
CA GLN A 128 -14.91 29.96 1.88
C GLN A 128 -14.72 31.44 2.23
N GLU A 129 -13.90 31.75 3.25
CA GLU A 129 -13.60 33.14 3.65
C GLU A 129 -12.91 33.93 2.54
N VAL A 130 -11.97 33.32 1.83
CA VAL A 130 -11.28 33.96 0.69
C VAL A 130 -12.27 34.22 -0.45
N MET A 131 -13.18 33.29 -0.74
CA MET A 131 -14.21 33.48 -1.77
C MET A 131 -15.24 34.54 -1.38
N ASP A 132 -15.64 34.61 -0.11
CA ASP A 132 -16.56 35.63 0.38
C ASP A 132 -15.94 37.02 0.30
N LEU A 133 -14.66 37.16 0.70
CA LEU A 133 -13.92 38.42 0.57
C LEU A 133 -13.80 38.85 -0.89
N PHE A 134 -13.48 37.90 -1.78
CA PHE A 134 -13.35 38.18 -3.21
C PHE A 134 -14.70 38.57 -3.84
N SER A 135 -15.79 37.92 -3.43
CA SER A 135 -17.15 38.25 -3.89
C SER A 135 -17.53 39.70 -3.58
N VAL A 136 -17.24 40.17 -2.36
CA VAL A 136 -17.53 41.56 -1.95
C VAL A 136 -16.70 42.56 -2.76
N GLU A 137 -15.40 42.29 -2.96
CA GLU A 137 -14.56 43.16 -3.80
C GLU A 137 -15.02 43.16 -5.27
N PHE A 138 -15.45 42.01 -5.77
CA PHE A 138 -15.92 41.85 -7.15
C PHE A 138 -17.26 42.57 -7.39
N GLU A 139 -18.21 42.47 -6.46
CA GLU A 139 -19.47 43.22 -6.52
C GLU A 139 -19.21 44.73 -6.52
N HIS A 140 -18.33 45.21 -5.63
CA HIS A 140 -17.97 46.62 -5.57
C HIS A 140 -17.27 47.11 -6.86
N PHE A 141 -16.46 46.25 -7.48
CA PHE A 141 -15.86 46.52 -8.79
C PHE A 141 -16.91 46.59 -9.91
N LEU A 142 -17.88 45.68 -9.93
CA LEU A 142 -18.96 45.69 -10.92
C LEU A 142 -19.88 46.92 -10.78
N GLU A 143 -20.25 47.32 -9.57
CA GLU A 143 -21.02 48.55 -9.32
C GLU A 143 -20.28 49.79 -9.80
N LYS A 144 -18.96 49.84 -9.59
CA LYS A 144 -18.12 50.94 -10.06
C LYS A 144 -18.01 50.98 -11.59
N MET A 145 -17.95 49.82 -12.25
CA MET A 145 -18.00 49.70 -13.70
C MET A 145 -19.36 50.15 -14.29
N LEU A 146 -20.47 49.75 -13.66
CA LEU A 146 -21.82 50.11 -14.09
C LEU A 146 -22.09 51.62 -13.91
N SER A 147 -21.67 52.21 -12.79
CA SER A 147 -21.78 53.67 -12.56
C SER A 147 -20.82 54.52 -13.42
N MET A 148 -19.80 53.90 -14.03
CA MET A 148 -18.97 54.53 -15.07
C MET A 148 -19.64 54.47 -16.45
N SER A 149 -20.46 53.44 -16.71
CA SER A 149 -21.26 53.31 -17.94
C SER A 149 -22.42 54.32 -18.00
N GLU A 150 -23.01 54.70 -16.87
CA GLU A 150 -24.15 55.64 -16.83
C GLU A 150 -23.77 57.12 -16.97
N ARG A 151 -22.47 57.47 -16.88
CA ARG A 151 -21.98 58.86 -17.02
C ARG A 151 -21.63 59.26 -18.46
N HIS A 152 -21.94 58.42 -19.44
CA HIS A 152 -21.67 58.65 -20.86
C HIS A 152 -22.92 58.76 -21.75
N TYR A 153 -24.08 59.10 -21.18
CA TYR A 153 -25.28 59.53 -21.91
C TYR A 153 -25.75 60.91 -21.47
#